data_AF-A0A0R1M492-F1
#
_entry.id   AF-A0A0R1M492-F1
#
_cell.length_a   1.000
_cell.length_b   1.000
_cell.length_c   1.000
_cell.angle_alpha   90.00
_cell.angle_beta   90.00
_cell.angle_gamma   90.00
#
_symmetry.space_group_name_H-M   'P 1'
#
loop_
_entity.id
_entity.type
_entity.pdbx_description
1 polymer ?
#
loop_
_entity_poly.entity_id
_entity_poly.type
_entity_poly.pdbx_seq_one_letter_code
_entity_poly.pdbx_strand_id
1 'polypeptide(L)' 'MLETIDSAAADWESAKQTQQAVREVDDELVAQTELAGAKYAFLYLEARRRKVKGHIQASIIEH' A
#
# COMPACT_ATOMS: atom_id res chain seq x y z
N MET A 1 9.38 -11.12 2.27
CA MET A 1 8.95 -10.51 0.99
C MET A 1 7.45 -10.23 1.00
N LEU A 2 6.62 -11.19 1.40
CA LEU A 2 5.17 -10.96 1.63
C LEU A 2 4.94 -9.87 2.68
N GLU A 3 5.59 -9.99 3.84
CA GLU A 3 5.53 -8.97 4.90
C GLU A 3 5.88 -7.56 4.42
N THR A 4 6.83 -7.43 3.49
CA THR A 4 7.21 -6.13 2.90
C THR A 4 6.10 -5.54 2.02
N ILE A 5 5.36 -6.39 1.30
CA ILE A 5 4.21 -5.98 0.49
C ILE A 5 3.05 -5.59 1.41
N ASP A 6 2.82 -6.37 2.47
CA ASP A 6 1.76 -6.10 3.45
C ASP A 6 2.03 -4.78 4.21
N SER A 7 3.27 -4.53 4.63
CA SER A 7 3.65 -3.23 5.20
C SER A 7 3.45 -2.09 4.21
N ALA A 8 3.86 -2.26 2.94
CA ALA A 8 3.65 -1.22 1.93
C ALA A 8 2.16 -0.97 1.63
N ALA A 9 1.32 -2.00 1.71
CA ALA A 9 -0.13 -1.86 1.60
C ALA A 9 -0.72 -1.09 2.78
N ALA A 10 -0.29 -1.41 4.01
CA ALA A 10 -0.71 -0.71 5.22
C ALA A 10 -0.27 0.76 5.22
N ASP A 11 0.96 1.05 4.78
CA ASP A 11 1.48 2.41 4.64
C ASP A 11 0.65 3.22 3.65
N TRP A 12 0.30 2.64 2.49
CA TRP A 12 -0.54 3.30 1.50
C TRP A 12 -1.97 3.52 2.02
N GLU A 13 -2.54 2.55 2.73
CA GLU A 13 -3.85 2.69 3.37
C GLU A 13 -3.85 3.81 4.40
N SER A 14 -2.83 3.86 5.26
CA SER A 14 -2.68 4.92 6.25
C SER A 14 -2.52 6.29 5.59
N ALA A 15 -1.73 6.41 4.52
CA ALA A 15 -1.56 7.67 3.80
C ALA A 15 -2.89 8.18 3.22
N LYS A 16 -3.71 7.30 2.63
CA LYS A 16 -5.05 7.65 2.15
C LYS A 16 -5.96 8.11 3.29
N GLN A 17 -5.94 7.42 4.44
CA GLN A 17 -6.73 7.80 5.60
C GLN A 17 -6.32 9.16 6.14
N THR A 18 -5.02 9.44 6.24
CA THR A 18 -4.50 10.75 6.63
C THR A 18 -4.95 11.83 5.65
N GLN A 19 -4.81 11.60 4.34
CA GLN A 19 -5.28 12.54 3.31
C GLN A 19 -6.77 12.83 3.39
N GLN A 20 -7.59 11.85 3.76
CA GLN A 20 -9.05 12.04 3.93
C GLN A 20 -9.42 12.72 5.26
N ALA A 21 -8.59 12.54 6.30
CA ALA A 21 -8.85 13.08 7.64
C ALA A 21 -8.43 14.54 7.81
N VAL A 22 -7.52 15.04 6.97
CA VAL A 22 -7.10 16.45 7.03
C VAL A 22 -8.18 17.38 6.48
N ARG A 23 -8.29 18.57 7.09
CA ARG A 23 -9.28 19.58 6.70
C ARG A 23 -8.93 20.27 5.38
N GLU A 24 -7.63 20.45 5.13
CA GLU A 24 -7.09 20.95 3.86
C GLU A 24 -6.03 19.96 3.40
N VAL A 25 -6.21 19.45 2.19
CA VAL A 25 -5.23 18.60 1.52
C VAL A 25 -4.27 19.51 0.79
N ASP A 26 -2.97 19.42 1.10
CA ASP A 26 -1.92 20.08 0.33
C ASP A 26 -1.26 19.14 -0.67
N ASP A 27 -0.53 19.72 -1.63
CA ASP A 27 0.15 18.99 -2.70
C ASP A 27 1.21 18.02 -2.17
N GLU A 28 1.81 18.32 -1.00
CA GLU A 28 2.79 17.43 -0.38
C GLU A 28 2.13 16.14 0.09
N LEU A 29 0.97 16.24 0.75
CA LEU A 29 0.22 15.09 1.23
C LEU A 29 -0.30 14.22 0.08
N VAL A 30 -0.73 14.84 -1.03
CA VAL A 30 -1.09 14.11 -2.26
C VAL A 30 0.12 13.35 -2.79
N ALA A 31 1.27 14.01 -2.94
CA ALA A 31 2.49 13.39 -3.44
C ALA A 31 2.98 12.23 -2.55
N GLN A 32 2.82 12.35 -1.22
CA GLN A 32 3.15 11.28 -0.28
C GLN A 32 2.24 10.06 -0.46
N THR A 33 0.92 10.26 -0.62
CA THR A 33 -0.02 9.17 -0.88
C THR A 33 0.28 8.48 -2.22
N GLU A 34 0.56 9.25 -3.27
CA GLU A 34 0.93 8.72 -4.59
C GLU A 34 2.24 7.91 -4.52
N LEU A 35 3.26 8.41 -3.82
CA LEU A 35 4.52 7.71 -3.63
C LEU A 35 4.32 6.39 -2.87
N ALA A 36 3.50 6.37 -1.83
CA ALA A 36 3.18 5.15 -1.09
C ALA A 36 2.48 4.11 -1.99
N GLY A 37 1.50 4.55 -2.80
CA GLY A 37 0.82 3.70 -3.77
C GLY A 37 1.77 3.12 -4.83
N ALA A 38 2.68 3.94 -5.37
CA ALA A 38 3.68 3.49 -6.35
C ALA A 38 4.63 2.43 -5.78
N LYS A 39 5.07 2.59 -4.52
CA LYS A 39 5.91 1.60 -3.81
C LYS A 39 5.19 0.27 -3.66
N TYR A 40 3.95 0.28 -3.19
CA TYR A 40 3.14 -0.94 -3.07
C TYR A 40 2.94 -1.63 -4.42
N ALA A 41 2.56 -0.88 -5.46
CA ALA A 41 2.33 -1.41 -6.81
C ALA A 41 3.60 -2.08 -7.38
N PHE A 42 4.76 -1.45 -7.20
CA PHE A 42 6.04 -2.02 -7.62
C PHE A 42 6.34 -3.35 -6.92
N LEU A 43 6.19 -3.41 -5.60
CA LEU A 43 6.45 -4.61 -4.81
C LEU A 43 5.48 -5.75 -5.17
N TYR A 44 4.20 -5.42 -5.38
CA TYR A 44 3.19 -6.37 -5.83
C TYR A 44 3.53 -6.96 -7.21
N LEU A 45 3.94 -6.12 -8.17
CA LEU A 45 4.33 -6.58 -9.51
C LEU A 45 5.58 -7.47 -9.46
N GLU A 46 6.59 -7.11 -8.67
CA GLU A 46 7.79 -7.92 -8.49
C GLU A 46 7.49 -9.27 -7.83
N ALA A 47 6.61 -9.31 -6.84
CA ALA A 47 6.18 -10.56 -6.21
C ALA A 47 5.41 -11.46 -7.17
N ARG A 48 4.50 -10.86 -7.96
CA ARG A 48 3.76 -11.56 -9.03
C ARG A 48 4.71 -12.13 -10.08
N ARG A 49 5.71 -11.36 -10.52
CA ARG A 49 6.73 -11.79 -11.50
C ARG A 49 7.56 -12.95 -10.97
N ARG A 50 7.94 -12.91 -9.70
CA ARG A 50 8.75 -13.96 -9.04
C ARG A 50 7.96 -15.23 -8.71
N LYS A 51 6.65 -15.27 -9.02
CA LYS A 51 5.75 -16.37 -8.66
C LYS A 51 5.87 -16.75 -7.19
N VAL A 52 5.92 -15.75 -6.30
CA VAL A 52 5.90 -16.00 -4.86
C VAL A 52 4.53 -16.61 -4.53
N LYS A 53 4.43 -17.93 -4.64
CA LYS A 53 3.28 -18.74 -4.26
C LYS A 53 3.33 -18.93 -2.75
N GLY A 54 2.95 -17.90 -2.03
CA GLY A 54 2.70 -17.95 -0.59
C GLY A 54 1.76 -16.82 -0.25
N HIS A 55 0.54 -17.13 0.18
CA HIS A 55 -0.34 -16.27 0.98
C HIS A 55 -0.53 -14.78 0.59
N ILE A 56 -0.49 -14.37 -0.69
CA ILE A 56 -0.87 -13.00 -1.08
C ILE A 56 -2.38 -12.73 -0.85
N GLN A 57 -3.19 -13.76 -0.56
CA GLN A 57 -4.61 -13.61 -0.24
C GLN A 57 -5.05 -14.62 0.82
N ALA A 58 -5.22 -14.17 2.06
CA ALA A 58 -6.10 -14.85 3.02
C ALA A 58 -6.63 -13.96 4.16
N SER A 59 -6.10 -12.76 4.41
CA SER A 59 -6.41 -12.04 5.67
C SER A 59 -6.92 -10.61 5.52
N ILE A 60 -7.41 -10.20 4.34
CA ILE A 60 -8.19 -8.95 4.21
C ILE A 60 -9.60 -9.29 3.70
N ILE A 61 -10.24 -10.26 4.36
CA ILE A 61 -11.69 -10.43 4.44
C ILE A 61 -11.94 -10.95 5.87
N GLU A 62 -12.81 -10.26 6.63
CA GLU A 62 -13.12 -10.43 8.08
C GLU A 62 -12.14 -9.68 9.00
N HIS A 63 -12.51 -8.70 9.86
CA HIS A 63 -13.76 -8.36 10.56
C HIS A 63 -13.91 -6.83 10.68
#